data_AF-S4R9I2-F1
#
_entry.id   AF-S4R9I2-F1
#
_cell.length_a   1.000
_cell.length_b   1.000
_cell.length_c   1.000
_cell.angle_alpha   90.00
_cell.angle_beta   90.00
_cell.angle_gamma   90.00
#
_symmetry.space_group_name_H-M   'P 1'
#
loop_
_entity.id
_entity.type
_entity.pdbx_description
1 polymer ?
#
loop_
_entity_poly.entity_id
_entity_poly.type
_entity_poly.pdbx_seq_one_letter_code
_entity_poly.pdbx_strand_id
1 'polypeptide(L)'
;LDQDVKPETALLYPELYKDLTKGRALSFKTFFIWVLISIYQGGIIMYGALLLFEAEFVHVVAITFTSLILTELLMVALTVRTWHWLMVLAEFLSLGLYVASLLFLNEYFDTTFITTLTFLWKVTVITLVSCLPLYILKYIRRKFSPPSYSKLT
;
A
#
# COMPACT_ATOMS: atom_id res chain seq x y z
N LEU A 1 16.78 5.22 4.06
CA LEU A 1 16.85 3.85 3.52
C LEU A 1 16.50 3.84 2.05
N ASP A 2 15.35 4.40 1.67
CA ASP A 2 15.01 4.63 0.27
C ASP A 2 15.69 5.89 -0.26
N GLN A 3 16.28 5.83 -1.45
CA GLN A 3 16.95 6.94 -2.12
C GLN A 3 16.53 6.99 -3.60
N ASP A 4 16.11 8.17 -4.08
CA ASP A 4 15.78 8.36 -5.49
C ASP A 4 17.02 8.37 -6.39
N VAL A 5 18.14 8.91 -5.90
CA VAL A 5 19.45 8.98 -6.57
C VAL A 5 20.58 8.81 -5.56
N LYS A 6 21.77 8.38 -6.02
CA LYS A 6 22.96 8.26 -5.17
C LYS A 6 23.42 9.66 -4.69
N PRO A 7 24.05 9.76 -3.49
CA PRO A 7 24.53 11.04 -2.96
C PRO A 7 25.50 11.77 -3.90
N GLU A 8 26.40 11.04 -4.55
CA GLU A 8 27.37 11.60 -5.50
C GLU A 8 26.68 12.25 -6.72
N THR A 9 25.65 11.60 -7.26
CA THR A 9 24.83 12.12 -8.36
C THR A 9 24.03 13.34 -7.92
N ALA A 10 23.50 13.36 -6.69
CA ALA A 10 22.78 14.51 -6.15
C ALA A 10 23.66 15.76 -6.04
N LEU A 11 24.95 15.59 -5.71
CA LEU A 11 25.94 16.68 -5.65
C LEU A 11 26.38 17.15 -7.04
N LEU A 12 26.49 16.23 -8.01
CA LEU A 12 26.88 16.54 -9.39
C LEU A 12 25.80 17.37 -10.13
N TYR A 13 24.52 17.16 -9.80
CA TYR A 13 23.37 17.79 -10.46
C TYR A 13 22.55 18.67 -9.50
N PRO A 14 23.02 19.88 -9.14
CA PRO A 14 22.30 20.79 -8.22
C PRO A 14 20.94 21.26 -8.75
N GLU A 15 20.69 21.11 -10.05
CA GLU A 15 19.39 21.32 -10.70
C GLU A 15 18.28 20.42 -10.14
N LEU A 16 18.61 19.19 -9.69
CA LEU A 16 17.66 18.31 -9.01
C LEU A 16 17.13 18.95 -7.73
N TYR A 17 17.99 19.63 -6.97
CA TYR A 17 17.60 20.36 -5.77
C TYR A 17 16.75 21.59 -6.09
N LYS A 18 17.10 22.34 -7.16
CA LYS A 18 16.31 23.48 -7.65
C LYS A 18 14.92 23.08 -8.13
N ASP A 19 14.72 21.85 -8.58
CA ASP A 19 13.41 21.33 -8.92
C ASP A 19 12.55 21.01 -7.68
N LEU A 20 13.17 20.58 -6.57
CA LEU A 20 12.47 20.31 -5.30
C LEU A 20 11.96 21.59 -4.62
N THR A 21 12.70 22.70 -4.72
CA THR A 21 12.29 24.00 -4.14
C THR A 21 11.05 24.60 -4.80
N LYS A 22 10.64 24.09 -5.97
CA LYS A 22 9.39 24.49 -6.65
C LYS A 22 8.12 23.99 -5.93
N GLY A 23 8.24 23.20 -4.86
CA GLY A 23 7.11 22.77 -4.03
C GLY A 23 6.12 21.83 -4.73
N ARG A 24 6.48 21.27 -5.90
CA ARG A 24 5.59 20.45 -6.72
C ARG A 24 5.30 19.08 -6.12
N ALA A 25 6.18 18.59 -5.24
CA ALA A 25 6.03 17.30 -4.58
C ALA A 25 4.90 17.33 -3.53
N LEU A 26 4.88 18.36 -2.68
CA LEU A 26 3.96 18.50 -1.56
C LEU A 26 3.04 19.71 -1.75
N SER A 27 2.17 19.64 -2.75
CA SER A 27 1.18 20.68 -3.05
C SER A 27 -0.22 20.26 -2.58
N PHE A 28 -1.14 21.22 -2.40
CA PHE A 28 -2.56 20.92 -2.14
C PHE A 28 -3.15 19.97 -3.17
N LYS A 29 -2.76 20.09 -4.45
CA LYS A 29 -3.17 19.15 -5.51
C LYS A 29 -2.74 17.72 -5.18
N THR A 30 -1.49 17.53 -4.78
CA THR A 30 -0.96 16.20 -4.43
C THR A 30 -1.69 15.66 -3.20
N PHE A 31 -1.91 16.49 -2.18
CA PHE A 31 -2.65 16.13 -0.98
C PHE A 31 -4.07 15.63 -1.30
N PHE A 32 -4.87 16.39 -2.06
CA PHE A 32 -6.23 15.97 -2.41
C PHE A 32 -6.27 14.70 -3.27
N ILE A 33 -5.27 14.48 -4.13
CA ILE A 33 -5.13 13.22 -4.86
C ILE A 33 -4.92 12.06 -3.89
N TRP A 34 -4.03 12.20 -2.90
CA TRP A 34 -3.81 11.16 -1.88
C TRP A 34 -5.07 10.91 -1.05
N VAL A 35 -5.78 11.96 -0.63
CA VAL A 35 -7.07 11.82 0.09
C VAL A 35 -8.09 11.04 -0.74
N LEU A 36 -8.23 11.36 -2.02
CA LEU A 36 -9.15 10.66 -2.91
C LEU A 36 -8.78 9.18 -3.07
N ILE A 37 -7.49 8.88 -3.16
CA ILE A 37 -6.97 7.51 -3.19
C ILE A 37 -7.33 6.76 -1.91
N SER A 38 -7.12 7.36 -0.73
CA SER A 38 -7.47 6.73 0.55
C SER A 38 -8.98 6.49 0.68
N ILE A 39 -9.83 7.43 0.25
CA ILE A 39 -11.29 7.24 0.22
C ILE A 39 -11.68 6.09 -0.71
N TYR A 40 -11.06 6.02 -1.88
CA TYR A 40 -11.31 4.95 -2.85
C TYR A 40 -10.94 3.56 -2.28
N GLN A 41 -9.75 3.42 -1.70
CA GLN A 41 -9.29 2.16 -1.10
C GLN A 41 -10.19 1.74 0.07
N GLY A 42 -10.48 2.67 0.98
CA GLY A 42 -11.38 2.41 2.11
C GLY A 42 -12.79 2.02 1.64
N GLY A 43 -13.30 2.70 0.61
CA GLY A 43 -14.59 2.39 0.00
C GLY A 43 -14.65 1.00 -0.61
N ILE A 44 -13.63 0.59 -1.37
CA ILE A 44 -13.54 -0.76 -1.95
C ILE A 44 -13.47 -1.83 -0.88
N ILE A 45 -12.65 -1.62 0.16
CA ILE A 45 -12.51 -2.58 1.25
C ILE A 45 -13.85 -2.76 1.97
N MET A 46 -14.52 -1.66 2.31
CA MET A 46 -15.80 -1.71 3.02
C MET A 46 -16.91 -2.29 2.16
N TYR A 47 -17.09 -1.78 0.94
CA TYR A 47 -18.14 -2.24 0.04
C TYR A 47 -17.92 -3.70 -0.40
N GLY A 48 -16.66 -4.06 -0.70
CA GLY A 48 -16.29 -5.43 -1.04
C GLY A 48 -16.56 -6.39 0.12
N ALA A 49 -16.22 -6.03 1.35
CA ALA A 49 -16.49 -6.86 2.51
C ALA A 49 -17.98 -7.04 2.78
N LEU A 50 -18.80 -6.00 2.57
CA LEU A 50 -20.26 -6.09 2.72
C LEU A 50 -20.92 -6.92 1.61
N LEU A 51 -20.49 -6.76 0.35
CA LEU A 51 -21.02 -7.54 -0.78
C LEU A 51 -20.67 -9.02 -0.69
N LEU A 52 -19.48 -9.34 -0.19
CA LEU A 52 -18.98 -10.71 -0.13
C LEU A 52 -19.49 -11.48 1.10
N PHE A 53 -20.42 -10.94 1.91
CA PHE A 53 -20.82 -11.59 3.18
C PHE A 53 -22.33 -11.65 3.46
N GLU A 54 -22.81 -12.82 3.90
CA GLU A 54 -24.23 -13.11 4.13
C GLU A 54 -24.60 -13.50 5.58
N ALA A 55 -23.70 -13.57 6.57
CA ALA A 55 -24.09 -14.16 7.86
C ALA A 55 -23.64 -13.48 9.18
N GLU A 56 -22.43 -12.92 9.34
CA GLU A 56 -21.99 -12.42 10.68
C GLU A 56 -21.07 -11.19 10.64
N PHE A 57 -21.29 -10.24 11.56
CA PHE A 57 -20.53 -8.98 11.66
C PHE A 57 -19.04 -9.18 11.98
N VAL A 58 -18.71 -10.14 12.84
CA VAL A 58 -17.33 -10.43 13.26
C VAL A 58 -16.46 -10.82 12.05
N HIS A 59 -17.01 -11.59 11.11
CA HIS A 59 -16.32 -11.96 9.89
C HIS A 59 -16.07 -10.77 8.96
N VAL A 60 -16.99 -9.80 8.90
CA VAL A 60 -16.80 -8.55 8.12
C VAL A 60 -15.65 -7.75 8.71
N VAL A 61 -15.57 -7.61 10.03
CA VAL A 61 -14.46 -6.92 10.70
C VAL A 61 -13.14 -7.64 10.42
N ALA A 62 -13.12 -8.98 10.49
CA ALA A 62 -11.92 -9.76 10.18
C ALA A 62 -11.44 -9.55 8.73
N ILE A 63 -12.34 -9.63 7.75
CA ILE A 63 -12.01 -9.43 6.33
C ILE A 63 -11.52 -8.01 6.07
N THR A 64 -12.24 -7.00 6.57
CA THR A 64 -11.89 -5.59 6.33
C THR A 64 -10.55 -5.23 6.94
N PHE A 65 -10.32 -5.62 8.20
CA PHE A 65 -9.06 -5.34 8.91
C PHE A 65 -7.86 -6.00 8.22
N THR A 66 -8.01 -7.27 7.85
CA THR A 66 -7.00 -8.03 7.12
C THR A 66 -6.71 -7.42 5.76
N SER A 67 -7.76 -7.11 4.99
CA SER A 67 -7.62 -6.53 3.66
C SER A 67 -6.95 -5.17 3.72
N LEU A 68 -7.25 -4.35 4.75
CA LEU A 68 -6.62 -3.05 4.98
C LEU A 68 -5.12 -3.20 5.25
N ILE A 69 -4.72 -4.05 6.21
CA ILE A 69 -3.30 -4.25 6.53
C ILE A 69 -2.54 -4.76 5.32
N LEU A 70 -3.07 -5.75 4.61
CA LEU A 70 -2.44 -6.28 3.40
C LEU A 70 -2.37 -5.25 2.26
N THR A 71 -3.39 -4.41 2.12
CA THR A 71 -3.40 -3.30 1.14
C THR A 71 -2.27 -2.32 1.43
N GLU A 72 -2.10 -1.91 2.69
CA GLU A 72 -1.05 -0.97 3.08
C GLU A 72 0.35 -1.56 2.93
N LEU A 73 0.58 -2.79 3.41
CA LEU A 73 1.85 -3.50 3.23
C LEU A 73 2.21 -3.65 1.75
N LEU A 74 1.25 -4.10 0.92
CA LEU A 74 1.45 -4.19 -0.51
C LEU A 74 1.74 -2.82 -1.15
N MET A 75 1.04 -1.76 -0.74
CA MET A 75 1.27 -0.40 -1.23
C MET A 75 2.69 0.08 -0.90
N VAL A 76 3.18 -0.22 0.30
CA VAL A 76 4.54 0.08 0.74
C VAL A 76 5.55 -0.71 -0.10
N ALA A 77 5.41 -2.03 -0.19
CA ALA A 77 6.29 -2.91 -0.96
C ALA A 77 6.40 -2.50 -2.44
N LEU A 78 5.29 -2.07 -3.07
CA LEU A 78 5.25 -1.61 -4.45
C LEU A 78 5.79 -0.19 -4.65
N THR A 79 5.91 0.60 -3.59
CA THR A 79 6.35 2.00 -3.66
C THR A 79 7.85 2.18 -3.39
N VAL A 80 8.47 1.28 -2.64
CA VAL A 80 9.91 1.26 -2.40
C VAL A 80 10.68 1.18 -3.72
N ARG A 81 11.70 2.04 -3.88
CA ARG A 81 12.55 2.03 -5.09
C ARG A 81 13.83 1.27 -4.91
N THR A 82 14.46 1.42 -3.76
CA THR A 82 15.74 0.79 -3.44
C THR A 82 15.54 -0.16 -2.28
N TRP A 83 15.73 -1.46 -2.51
CA TRP A 83 15.56 -2.45 -1.46
C TRP A 83 16.79 -2.44 -0.55
N HIS A 84 16.55 -2.18 0.72
CA HIS A 84 17.57 -2.30 1.77
C HIS A 84 17.09 -3.32 2.80
N TRP A 85 18.02 -4.12 3.34
CA TRP A 85 17.71 -5.24 4.23
C TRP A 85 16.75 -4.90 5.38
N LEU A 86 16.97 -3.77 6.07
CA LEU A 86 16.07 -3.34 7.16
C LEU A 86 14.62 -3.03 6.70
N MET A 87 14.40 -2.58 5.45
CA MET A 87 13.02 -2.40 4.93
C MET A 87 12.34 -3.75 4.71
N VAL A 88 13.06 -4.72 4.17
CA VAL A 88 12.55 -6.11 4.04
C VAL A 88 12.20 -6.67 5.41
N LEU A 89 13.09 -6.50 6.38
CA LEU A 89 12.87 -6.96 7.75
C LEU A 89 11.65 -6.27 8.39
N ALA A 90 11.48 -4.96 8.21
CA ALA A 90 10.34 -4.21 8.75
C ALA A 90 9.01 -4.65 8.13
N GLU A 91 9.00 -4.91 6.81
CA GLU A 91 7.83 -5.41 6.08
C GLU A 91 7.41 -6.79 6.63
N PHE A 92 8.35 -7.74 6.72
CA PHE A 92 8.08 -9.08 7.25
C PHE A 92 7.71 -9.06 8.74
N LEU A 93 8.35 -8.19 9.54
CA LEU A 93 8.02 -8.04 10.95
C LEU A 93 6.60 -7.49 11.11
N SER A 94 6.19 -6.53 10.28
CA SER A 94 4.83 -5.96 10.33
C SER A 94 3.78 -7.01 9.95
N LEU A 95 4.04 -7.79 8.90
CA LEU A 95 3.20 -8.93 8.51
C LEU A 95 3.15 -9.99 9.63
N GLY A 96 4.29 -10.32 10.23
CA GLY A 96 4.42 -11.29 11.31
C GLY A 96 3.68 -10.86 12.57
N LEU A 97 3.77 -9.59 12.96
CA LEU A 97 3.00 -9.03 14.08
C LEU A 97 1.50 -9.10 13.82
N TYR A 98 1.06 -8.83 12.60
CA TYR A 98 -0.34 -8.99 12.22
C TYR A 98 -0.80 -10.45 12.34
N VAL A 99 -0.04 -11.42 11.81
CA VAL A 99 -0.36 -12.85 11.96
C VAL A 99 -0.37 -13.28 13.43
N ALA A 100 0.60 -12.81 14.22
CA ALA A 100 0.64 -13.06 15.67
C ALA A 100 -0.60 -12.47 16.38
N SER A 101 -1.08 -11.30 15.95
CA SER A 101 -2.29 -10.69 16.52
C SER A 101 -3.54 -11.54 16.27
N LEU A 102 -3.67 -12.17 15.09
CA LEU A 102 -4.80 -13.07 14.79
C LEU A 102 -4.79 -14.32 15.68
N LEU A 103 -3.59 -14.86 15.97
CA LEU A 103 -3.43 -16.05 16.81
C LEU A 103 -3.58 -15.77 18.30
N PHE A 104 -3.31 -14.54 18.75
CA PHE A 104 -3.42 -14.17 20.16
C PHE A 104 -4.84 -13.69 20.52
N LEU A 105 -5.53 -13.00 19.59
CA LEU A 105 -6.87 -12.44 19.80
C LEU A 105 -7.99 -13.40 19.33
N ASN A 106 -7.92 -14.67 19.73
CA ASN A 106 -8.93 -15.68 19.35
C ASN A 106 -10.34 -15.39 19.87
N GLU A 107 -10.48 -14.52 20.88
CA GLU A 107 -11.79 -14.08 21.39
C GLU A 107 -12.51 -13.11 20.44
N TYR A 108 -11.76 -12.42 19.58
CA TYR A 108 -12.31 -11.43 18.62
C TYR A 108 -12.33 -11.96 17.19
N PHE A 109 -11.47 -12.92 16.88
CA PHE A 109 -11.29 -13.47 15.54
C PHE A 109 -11.57 -14.97 15.54
N ASP A 110 -12.53 -15.40 14.74
CA ASP A 110 -12.78 -16.83 14.55
C ASP A 110 -11.65 -17.43 13.70
N THR A 111 -10.75 -18.16 14.38
CA THR A 111 -9.60 -18.84 13.75
C THR A 111 -9.99 -19.92 12.76
N THR A 112 -11.14 -20.57 12.97
CA THR A 112 -11.66 -21.58 12.04
C THR A 112 -12.08 -20.92 10.73
N PHE A 113 -12.69 -19.74 10.83
CA PHE A 113 -13.06 -18.95 9.67
C PHE A 113 -11.84 -18.39 8.93
N ILE A 114 -10.85 -17.83 9.63
CA ILE A 114 -9.65 -17.22 9.02
C ILE A 114 -8.82 -18.24 8.22
N THR A 115 -8.74 -19.48 8.70
CA THR A 115 -8.00 -20.55 8.01
C THR A 115 -8.74 -21.12 6.80
N THR A 116 -10.01 -20.74 6.62
CA THR A 116 -10.82 -21.23 5.50
C THR A 116 -10.40 -20.58 4.19
N LEU A 117 -10.38 -21.35 3.10
CA LEU A 117 -10.08 -20.85 1.76
C LEU A 117 -11.00 -19.69 1.35
N THR A 118 -12.25 -19.72 1.82
CA THR A 118 -13.25 -18.66 1.65
C THR A 118 -12.78 -17.30 2.14
N PHE A 119 -12.10 -17.26 3.28
CA PHE A 119 -11.54 -16.02 3.81
C PHE A 119 -10.39 -15.54 2.93
N LEU A 120 -9.45 -16.44 2.60
CA LEU A 120 -8.26 -16.11 1.82
C LEU A 120 -8.59 -15.53 0.44
N TRP A 121 -9.50 -16.13 -0.32
CA TRP A 121 -9.83 -15.60 -1.65
C TRP A 121 -10.58 -14.28 -1.57
N LYS A 122 -11.49 -14.09 -0.60
CA LYS A 122 -12.23 -12.83 -0.41
C LYS A 122 -11.27 -11.69 -0.10
N VAL A 123 -10.38 -11.89 0.87
CA VAL A 123 -9.33 -10.93 1.23
C VAL A 123 -8.44 -10.64 0.02
N THR A 124 -7.97 -11.67 -0.68
CA THR A 124 -7.09 -11.51 -1.84
C THR A 124 -7.75 -10.68 -2.94
N VAL A 125 -9.02 -10.95 -3.27
CA VAL A 125 -9.76 -10.18 -4.28
C VAL A 125 -9.93 -8.73 -3.85
N ILE A 126 -10.31 -8.48 -2.59
CA ILE A 126 -10.49 -7.11 -2.07
C ILE A 126 -9.16 -6.34 -2.09
N THR A 127 -8.07 -6.93 -1.60
CA THR A 127 -6.74 -6.32 -1.61
C THR A 127 -6.26 -6.02 -3.03
N LEU A 128 -6.47 -6.96 -3.97
CA LEU A 128 -6.10 -6.76 -5.37
C LEU A 128 -6.91 -5.62 -6.02
N VAL A 129 -8.22 -5.60 -5.84
CA VAL A 129 -9.09 -4.54 -6.42
C VAL A 129 -8.80 -3.18 -5.80
N SER A 130 -8.44 -3.12 -4.51
CA SER A 130 -8.03 -1.88 -3.83
C SER A 130 -6.71 -1.32 -4.38
N CYS A 131 -5.73 -2.18 -4.66
CA CYS A 131 -4.36 -1.76 -5.03
C CYS A 131 -4.09 -1.67 -6.55
N LEU A 132 -4.60 -2.60 -7.35
CA LEU A 132 -4.25 -2.72 -8.78
C LEU A 132 -4.56 -1.46 -9.59
N PRO A 133 -5.76 -0.85 -9.48
CA PRO A 133 -6.11 0.34 -10.27
C PRO A 133 -5.16 1.50 -9.98
N LEU A 134 -4.77 1.67 -8.72
CA LEU A 134 -3.84 2.71 -8.28
C LEU A 134 -2.43 2.47 -8.81
N TYR A 135 -1.99 1.20 -8.80
CA TYR A 135 -0.71 0.82 -9.35
C TYR A 135 -0.65 1.07 -10.86
N ILE A 136 -1.69 0.67 -11.60
CA ILE A 136 -1.79 0.89 -13.04
C ILE A 136 -1.76 2.39 -13.35
N LEU A 137 -2.54 3.21 -12.62
CA LEU A 137 -2.52 4.67 -12.78
C LEU A 137 -1.14 5.27 -12.51
N LYS A 138 -0.46 4.83 -11.45
CA LYS A 138 0.91 5.27 -11.11
C LYS A 138 1.91 4.88 -12.19
N TYR A 139 1.82 3.65 -12.71
CA TYR A 139 2.67 3.13 -13.77
C TYR A 139 2.49 3.90 -15.09
N ILE A 140 1.23 4.10 -15.51
CA ILE A 140 0.88 4.88 -16.71
C ILE A 140 1.43 6.30 -16.58
N ARG A 141 1.18 6.97 -15.46
CA ARG A 141 1.67 8.34 -15.24
C ARG A 141 3.19 8.44 -15.30
N ARG A 142 3.91 7.45 -14.74
CA ARG A 142 5.37 7.40 -14.77
C ARG A 142 5.91 7.13 -16.19
N LYS A 143 5.18 6.36 -17.00
CA LYS A 143 5.54 6.07 -18.41
C LYS A 143 5.33 7.27 -19.32
N PHE A 144 4.22 7.99 -19.20
CA PHE A 144 3.90 9.16 -20.03
C PHE A 144 4.56 10.47 -19.56
N SER A 145 4.97 10.56 -18.30
CA SER A 145 5.62 11.75 -17.74
C SER A 145 6.75 11.35 -16.80
N PRO A 146 7.87 10.85 -17.33
CA PRO A 146 9.01 10.45 -16.51
C PRO A 146 9.59 11.68 -15.79
N PRO A 147 9.89 11.56 -14.49
CA PRO A 147 10.47 12.65 -13.71
C PRO A 147 11.90 12.97 -14.14
N SER A 148 12.36 14.21 -13.96
CA SER A 148 13.66 14.71 -14.45
C SER A 148 14.85 13.83 -14.04
N TYR A 149 14.85 13.31 -12.80
CA TYR A 149 15.90 12.42 -12.30
C TYR A 149 15.95 11.06 -13.01
N SER A 150 14.85 10.61 -13.63
CA SER A 150 14.79 9.34 -14.36
C SER A 150 15.59 9.36 -15.67
N LYS A 151 16.13 10.52 -16.06
CA LYS A 151 17.01 10.68 -17.22
C LYS A 151 18.50 10.54 -16.87
N LEU A 152 18.83 10.47 -15.58
CA LEU A 152 20.20 10.43 -15.05
C LEU A 152 20.59 9.02 -14.56
N THR A 153 19.66 8.07 -14.66
CA THR A 153 19.83 6.64 -14.34
C THR A 153 19.65 5.83 -15.62
#